data_AF-A0A7Y1U0W9-F1
#
_entry.id   AF-A0A7Y1U0W9-F1
#
_cell.length_a   1.000
_cell.length_b   1.000
_cell.length_c   1.000
_cell.angle_alpha   90.00
_cell.angle_beta   90.00
_cell.angle_gamma   90.00
#
_symmetry.space_group_name_H-M   'P 1'
#
loop_
_entity.id
_entity.type
_entity.pdbx_description
1 polymer ?
#
loop_
_entity_poly.entity_id
_entity_poly.type
_entity_poly.pdbx_seq_one_letter_code
_entity_poly.pdbx_strand_id
1 'polypeptide(L)'
;EGARVLLLHHPDGETHAKAANQFDAELYIGVMLTNDDSCDVAFYETESFSSYGGRHLARLLVDALSPILGADGSVLGKRVSVLRRTRMPAVLLQLSAACADGKAEDIANAVLGTTEAWIAEPEPV
;
A
#
# COMPACT_ATOMS: atom_id res chain seq x y z
N GLU A 1 8.07 -13.77 -16.17
CA GLU A 1 8.45 -14.24 -14.82
C GLU A 1 7.38 -13.81 -13.83
N GLY A 2 7.24 -14.51 -12.69
CA GLY A 2 6.22 -14.20 -11.69
C GLY A 2 6.80 -13.39 -10.52
N ALA A 3 5.94 -12.68 -9.78
CA ALA A 3 6.34 -11.94 -8.59
C ALA A 3 6.85 -12.87 -7.48
N ARG A 4 7.92 -12.47 -6.79
CA ARG A 4 8.39 -13.13 -5.56
C ARG A 4 7.82 -12.38 -4.35
N VAL A 5 7.06 -13.07 -3.51
CA VAL A 5 6.32 -12.45 -2.39
C VAL A 5 6.91 -12.88 -1.05
N LEU A 6 7.06 -11.93 -0.13
CA LEU A 6 7.38 -12.15 1.28
C LEU A 6 6.20 -11.68 2.14
N LEU A 7 5.60 -12.59 2.91
CA LEU A 7 4.52 -12.27 3.86
C LEU A 7 5.11 -11.94 5.23
N LEU A 8 4.62 -10.86 5.85
CA LEU A 8 5.09 -10.38 7.15
C LEU A 8 3.90 -10.21 8.10
N HIS A 9 4.01 -10.76 9.31
CA HIS A 9 2.96 -10.72 10.34
C HIS A 9 3.43 -10.10 11.66
N HIS A 10 4.51 -9.32 11.64
CA HIS A 10 5.07 -8.72 12.85
C HIS A 10 4.32 -7.42 13.19
N PRO A 11 4.08 -7.10 14.47
CA PRO A 11 3.34 -5.88 14.83
C PRO A 11 4.16 -4.59 14.60
N ASP A 12 5.49 -4.69 14.62
CA ASP A 12 6.39 -3.54 14.44
C ASP A 12 6.72 -3.26 12.97
N GLY A 13 6.39 -2.04 12.54
CA GLY A 13 6.66 -1.54 11.19
C GLY A 13 8.15 -1.32 10.88
N GLU A 14 9.02 -1.11 11.89
CA GLU A 14 10.47 -1.07 11.61
C GLU A 14 11.01 -2.44 11.21
N THR A 15 10.54 -3.49 11.87
CA THR A 15 10.84 -4.88 11.52
C THR A 15 10.38 -5.19 10.11
N HIS A 16 9.19 -4.71 9.70
CA HIS A 16 8.72 -4.86 8.33
C HIS A 16 9.63 -4.16 7.32
N ALA A 17 9.99 -2.90 7.57
CA ALA A 17 10.88 -2.16 6.67
C ALA A 17 12.25 -2.83 6.53
N LYS A 18 12.83 -3.34 7.64
CA LYS A 18 14.09 -4.09 7.60
C LYS A 18 13.97 -5.35 6.75
N ALA A 19 12.91 -6.14 6.94
CA ALA A 19 12.68 -7.35 6.17
C ALA A 19 12.47 -7.06 4.67
N ALA A 20 11.65 -6.07 4.32
CA ALA A 20 11.42 -5.66 2.94
C ALA A 20 12.70 -5.19 2.25
N ASN A 21 13.52 -4.39 2.95
CA ASN A 21 14.82 -3.94 2.45
C ASN A 21 15.83 -5.07 2.28
N GLN A 22 15.82 -6.07 3.16
CA GLN A 22 16.70 -7.26 3.07
C GLN A 22 16.26 -8.21 1.95
N PHE A 23 14.95 -8.29 1.72
CA PHE A 23 14.38 -9.04 0.61
C PHE A 23 14.60 -8.36 -0.74
N ASP A 24 15.07 -7.11 -0.75
CA ASP A 24 15.26 -6.27 -1.93
C ASP A 24 13.95 -6.13 -2.72
N ALA A 25 12.85 -5.88 -2.01
CA ALA A 25 11.53 -5.77 -2.63
C ALA A 25 11.45 -4.56 -3.56
N GLU A 26 10.74 -4.70 -4.68
CA GLU A 26 10.45 -3.59 -5.60
C GLU A 26 9.29 -2.72 -5.09
N LEU A 27 8.40 -3.29 -4.27
CA LEU A 27 7.25 -2.63 -3.67
C LEU A 27 7.01 -3.16 -2.25
N TYR A 28 6.50 -2.30 -1.37
CA TYR A 28 5.93 -2.68 -0.08
C TYR A 28 4.45 -2.30 -0.01
N ILE A 29 3.59 -3.29 0.22
CA ILE A 29 2.15 -3.10 0.41
C ILE A 29 1.78 -3.65 1.78
N GLY A 30 1.53 -2.78 2.75
CA GLY A 30 0.98 -3.18 4.04
C GLY A 30 -0.53 -3.04 4.05
N VAL A 31 -1.22 -3.97 4.69
CA VAL A 31 -2.67 -3.94 4.89
C VAL A 31 -2.94 -3.93 6.37
N MET A 32 -3.79 -3.01 6.82
CA MET A 32 -4.23 -2.93 8.21
C MET A 32 -5.71 -2.64 8.29
N LEU A 33 -6.35 -3.21 9.31
CA LEU A 33 -7.71 -2.84 9.67
C LEU A 33 -7.69 -1.62 10.59
N THR A 34 -8.59 -0.67 10.35
CA THR A 34 -8.80 0.52 11.19
C THR A 34 -10.19 0.49 11.83
N ASN A 35 -10.34 1.26 12.90
CA ASN A 35 -11.65 1.54 13.52
C ASN A 35 -12.32 2.77 12.90
N ASP A 36 -11.67 3.41 11.92
CA ASP A 36 -12.23 4.53 11.19
C ASP A 36 -13.25 4.02 10.16
N ASP A 37 -14.20 4.86 9.77
CA ASP A 37 -15.20 4.51 8.76
C ASP A 37 -14.68 4.67 7.31
N SER A 38 -13.43 5.11 7.14
CA SER A 38 -12.80 5.34 5.84
C SER A 38 -11.92 4.18 5.39
N CYS A 39 -11.71 4.09 4.08
CA CYS A 39 -10.81 3.12 3.47
C CYS A 39 -9.78 3.86 2.61
N ASP A 40 -8.64 4.15 3.21
CA ASP A 40 -7.62 5.07 2.68
C ASP A 40 -6.33 4.34 2.32
N VAL A 41 -5.53 4.95 1.44
CA VAL A 41 -4.21 4.45 1.11
C VAL A 41 -3.17 5.52 1.42
N ALA A 42 -2.31 5.21 2.39
CA ALA A 42 -1.26 6.12 2.83
C ALA A 42 0.08 5.83 2.15
N PHE A 43 0.83 6.88 1.82
CA PHE A 43 2.20 6.83 1.31
C PHE A 43 3.10 7.80 2.11
N TYR A 44 4.42 7.72 1.95
CA TYR A 44 5.32 8.61 2.70
C TYR A 44 5.34 10.03 2.15
N GLU A 45 5.01 11.00 3.01
CA GLU A 45 5.08 12.42 2.68
C GLU A 45 5.41 13.30 3.89
N THR A 46 6.16 14.37 3.64
CA THR A 46 6.40 15.51 4.51
C THR A 46 6.14 16.80 3.73
N GLU A 47 6.32 17.96 4.36
CA GLU A 47 6.23 19.25 3.65
C GLU A 47 7.34 19.44 2.61
N SER A 48 8.47 18.75 2.77
CA SER A 48 9.66 18.91 1.93
C SER A 48 9.99 17.69 1.07
N PHE A 49 9.24 16.60 1.21
CA PHE A 49 9.49 15.34 0.51
C PHE A 49 8.20 14.58 0.24
N SER A 50 8.05 14.05 -0.96
CA SER A 50 6.96 13.15 -1.35
C SER A 50 7.56 11.92 -2.03
N SER A 51 7.17 10.72 -1.62
CA SER A 51 7.51 9.52 -2.38
C SER A 51 6.63 9.46 -3.63
N TYR A 52 7.16 9.88 -4.78
CA TYR A 52 6.40 9.89 -6.05
C TYR A 52 5.89 8.50 -6.43
N GLY A 53 6.77 7.48 -6.40
CA GLY A 53 6.37 6.09 -6.63
C GLY A 53 5.31 5.60 -5.65
N GLY A 54 5.40 5.95 -4.36
CA GLY A 54 4.40 5.59 -3.35
C GLY A 54 3.06 6.30 -3.56
N ARG A 55 3.09 7.58 -3.94
CA ARG A 55 1.90 8.38 -4.28
C ARG A 55 1.19 7.81 -5.51
N HIS A 56 1.94 7.45 -6.54
CA HIS A 56 1.41 6.84 -7.75
C HIS A 56 0.76 5.48 -7.46
N LEU A 57 1.45 4.59 -6.73
CA LEU A 57 0.88 3.32 -6.29
C LEU A 57 -0.39 3.51 -5.44
N ALA A 58 -0.38 4.47 -4.51
CA ALA A 58 -1.55 4.78 -3.69
C ALA A 58 -2.76 5.23 -4.53
N ARG A 59 -2.52 6.02 -5.59
CA ARG A 59 -3.57 6.45 -6.52
C ARG A 59 -4.19 5.26 -7.25
N LEU A 60 -3.36 4.38 -7.84
CA LEU A 60 -3.82 3.18 -8.52
C LEU A 60 -4.67 2.29 -7.59
N LEU A 61 -4.21 2.11 -6.35
CA LEU A 61 -4.93 1.33 -5.35
C LEU A 61 -6.28 1.96 -4.97
N VAL A 62 -6.35 3.26 -4.72
CA VAL A 62 -7.62 3.94 -4.42
C VAL A 62 -8.60 3.80 -5.57
N ASP A 63 -8.15 4.05 -6.81
CA ASP A 63 -9.01 3.98 -7.99
C ASP A 63 -9.56 2.55 -8.20
N ALA A 64 -8.74 1.52 -7.95
CA ALA A 64 -9.15 0.13 -8.08
C ALA A 64 -10.03 -0.38 -6.91
N LEU A 65 -9.76 0.07 -5.68
CA LEU A 65 -10.44 -0.44 -4.48
C LEU A 65 -11.74 0.27 -4.16
N SER A 66 -11.88 1.57 -4.45
CA SER A 66 -13.09 2.34 -4.16
C SER A 66 -14.40 1.67 -4.63
N PRO A 67 -14.52 1.17 -5.88
CA PRO A 67 -15.75 0.49 -6.32
C PRO A 67 -16.02 -0.84 -5.60
N ILE A 68 -14.97 -1.56 -5.16
CA ILE A 68 -15.08 -2.83 -4.45
C ILE A 68 -15.54 -2.57 -3.01
N LEU A 69 -14.93 -1.58 -2.37
CA LEU A 69 -15.18 -1.24 -0.98
C LEU A 69 -16.52 -0.51 -0.80
N GLY A 70 -17.05 0.10 -1.86
CA GLY A 70 -18.29 0.88 -1.80
C GLY A 70 -18.13 2.18 -1.01
N ALA A 71 -16.89 2.68 -0.94
CA ALA A 71 -16.49 3.89 -0.23
C ALA A 71 -15.47 4.64 -1.07
N ASP A 72 -15.55 5.96 -1.09
CA ASP A 72 -14.54 6.80 -1.74
C ASP A 72 -13.27 6.80 -0.90
N GLY A 73 -12.24 6.11 -1.39
CA GLY A 73 -10.94 6.09 -0.72
C GLY A 73 -10.16 7.38 -0.96
N SER A 74 -9.30 7.74 0.00
CA SER A 74 -8.39 8.88 -0.14
C SER A 74 -6.93 8.45 -0.22
N VAL A 75 -6.14 9.22 -0.99
CA VAL A 75 -4.68 9.11 -1.01
C VAL A 75 -4.10 10.05 0.05
N LEU A 76 -3.43 9.49 1.06
CA LEU A 76 -2.97 10.24 2.23
C LEU A 76 -1.44 10.29 2.34
N GLY A 77 -0.88 11.50 2.37
CA GLY A 77 0.51 11.70 2.77
C GLY A 77 0.68 11.53 4.28
N LYS A 78 1.49 10.56 4.72
CA LYS A 78 1.71 10.26 6.15
C LYS A 78 3.19 10.09 6.48
N ARG A 79 3.52 10.25 7.77
CA ARG A 79 4.87 10.06 8.33
C ARG A 79 5.00 8.74 9.10
N VAL A 80 4.46 7.64 8.55
CA VAL A 80 4.52 6.31 9.20
C VAL A 80 5.93 5.71 9.06
N SER A 81 6.44 5.12 10.13
CA SER A 81 7.82 4.59 10.18
C SER A 81 8.13 3.59 9.08
N VAL A 82 7.25 2.62 8.80
CA VAL A 82 7.49 1.62 7.74
C VAL A 82 7.60 2.26 6.35
N LEU A 83 6.76 3.26 6.07
CA LEU A 83 6.75 4.00 4.80
C LEU A 83 8.02 4.84 4.62
N ARG A 84 8.57 5.38 5.72
CA ARG A 84 9.81 6.17 5.70
C ARG A 84 11.06 5.33 5.55
N ARG A 85 11.05 4.11 6.12
CA ARG A 85 12.27 3.30 6.34
C ARG A 85 12.49 2.24 5.27
N THR A 86 11.51 2.02 4.41
CA THR A 86 11.63 1.23 3.18
C THR A 86 12.43 2.00 2.13
N ARG A 87 13.22 1.28 1.32
CA ARG A 87 14.02 1.83 0.22
C ARG A 87 13.25 1.88 -1.10
N MET A 88 12.21 1.06 -1.17
CA MET A 88 11.30 0.95 -2.30
C MET A 88 10.02 1.77 -2.06
N PRO A 89 9.24 2.06 -3.11
CA PRO A 89 7.90 2.61 -2.95
C PRO A 89 7.05 1.76 -2.00
N ALA A 90 6.38 2.44 -1.08
CA ALA A 90 5.65 1.80 0.01
C ALA A 90 4.29 2.47 0.23
N VAL A 91 3.28 1.64 0.48
CA VAL A 91 1.91 2.07 0.79
C VAL A 91 1.34 1.28 1.97
N LEU A 92 0.38 1.89 2.67
CA LEU A 92 -0.43 1.27 3.70
C LEU A 92 -1.91 1.40 3.34
N LEU A 93 -2.56 0.27 3.05
CA LEU A 93 -4.00 0.17 2.92
C LEU A 93 -4.59 0.16 4.33
N GLN A 94 -5.39 1.16 4.63
CA GLN A 94 -6.08 1.33 5.90
C GLN A 94 -7.56 1.07 5.64
N LEU A 95 -8.04 -0.12 6.00
CA LEU A 95 -9.38 -0.58 5.65
C LEU A 95 -10.25 -0.64 6.91
N SER A 96 -11.44 -0.05 6.88
CA SER A 96 -12.42 -0.33 7.93
C SER A 96 -12.87 -1.80 7.87
N ALA A 97 -13.19 -2.38 9.03
CA ALA A 97 -13.69 -3.76 9.07
C ALA A 97 -14.96 -3.94 8.23
N ALA A 98 -15.83 -2.91 8.21
CA ALA A 98 -17.07 -2.92 7.43
C ALA A 98 -16.82 -2.89 5.91
N CYS A 99 -15.83 -2.15 5.43
CA CYS A 99 -15.59 -2.08 3.99
C CYS A 99 -14.92 -3.34 3.44
N ALA A 100 -14.09 -4.01 4.25
CA ALA A 100 -13.35 -5.21 3.86
C ALA A 100 -14.14 -6.53 4.07
N ASP A 101 -15.26 -6.50 4.80
CA ASP A 101 -16.03 -7.71 5.12
C ASP A 101 -16.47 -8.47 3.87
N GLY A 102 -16.16 -9.76 3.82
CA GLY A 102 -16.49 -10.65 2.70
C GLY A 102 -15.78 -10.38 1.37
N LYS A 103 -14.85 -9.41 1.28
CA LYS A 103 -14.25 -8.95 0.01
C LYS A 103 -12.76 -9.25 -0.14
N ALA A 104 -12.22 -10.16 0.68
CA ALA A 104 -10.79 -10.43 0.72
C ALA A 104 -10.21 -10.85 -0.66
N GLU A 105 -10.95 -11.66 -1.42
CA GLU A 105 -10.54 -12.11 -2.76
C GLU A 105 -10.54 -10.96 -3.77
N ASP A 106 -11.59 -10.14 -3.79
CA ASP A 106 -11.69 -8.97 -4.67
C ASP A 106 -10.59 -7.94 -4.37
N ILE A 107 -10.32 -7.69 -3.08
CA ILE A 107 -9.22 -6.83 -2.64
C ILE A 107 -7.89 -7.39 -3.11
N ALA A 108 -7.64 -8.70 -2.96
CA ALA A 108 -6.40 -9.33 -3.40
C ALA A 108 -6.21 -9.21 -4.92
N ASN A 109 -7.28 -9.42 -5.70
CA ASN A 109 -7.25 -9.27 -7.16
C ASN A 109 -6.98 -7.83 -7.59
N ALA A 110 -7.58 -6.85 -6.91
CA ALA A 110 -7.31 -5.43 -7.16
C ALA A 110 -5.87 -5.05 -6.82
N VAL A 111 -5.32 -5.55 -5.71
CA VAL A 111 -3.91 -5.35 -5.35
C VAL A 111 -2.98 -5.96 -6.40
N LEU A 112 -3.29 -7.16 -6.91
CA LEU A 112 -2.50 -7.78 -7.98
C LEU A 112 -2.53 -6.93 -9.26
N GLY A 113 -3.72 -6.56 -9.75
CA GLY A 113 -3.85 -5.77 -10.98
C GLY A 113 -3.20 -4.40 -10.89
N THR A 114 -3.26 -3.74 -9.73
CA THR A 114 -2.59 -2.45 -9.50
C THR A 114 -1.07 -2.60 -9.41
N THR A 115 -0.58 -3.70 -8.85
CA THR A 115 0.85 -4.04 -8.84
C THR A 115 1.37 -4.25 -10.27
N GLU A 116 0.63 -4.99 -11.11
CA GLU A 116 0.97 -5.18 -12.52
C GLU A 116 0.95 -3.86 -13.31
N ALA A 117 -0.06 -3.01 -13.09
CA ALA A 117 -0.14 -1.69 -13.71
C ALA A 117 1.03 -0.79 -13.31
N TRP A 118 1.41 -0.80 -12.03
CA TRP A 118 2.56 -0.03 -11.53
C TRP A 118 3.88 -0.52 -12.14
N ILE A 119 4.06 -1.85 -12.29
CA ILE A 119 5.25 -2.42 -12.92
C ILE A 119 5.35 -2.06 -14.41
N ALA A 120 4.20 -1.98 -15.11
CA ALA A 120 4.17 -1.60 -16.52
C ALA A 120 4.57 -0.13 -16.75
N GLU A 121 4.17 0.76 -15.84
CA GLU A 121 4.44 2.20 -15.91
C GLU A 121 4.94 2.75 -14.56
N PRO A 122 6.17 2.39 -14.13
CA PRO A 122 6.68 2.86 -12.85
C PRO A 122 7.06 4.34 -12.94
N GLU A 123 6.67 5.12 -11.93
CA GLU A 123 7.23 6.46 -11.72
C GLU A 123 8.73 6.33 -11.36
N PRO A 124 9.61 7.19 -11.92
CA PRO A 124 11.03 7.17 -11.58
C PRO A 124 11.24 7.40 -10.07
N VAL A 125 12.11 6.57 -9.49
CA VAL A 125 12.43 6.52 -8.05
C VAL A 125 13.33 7.68 -7.63
#